data_AF-A0A7H1AMT2-F1
#
_entry.id   AF-A0A7H1AMT2-F1
#
_cell.length_a   1.000
_cell.length_b   1.000
_cell.length_c   1.000
_cell.angle_alpha   90.00
_cell.angle_beta   90.00
_cell.angle_gamma   90.00
#
_symmetry.space_group_name_H-M   'P 1'
#
loop_
_entity.id
_entity.type
_entity.pdbx_description
1 polymer ?
#
loop_
_entity_poly.entity_id
_entity_poly.type
_entity_poly.pdbx_seq_one_letter_code
_entity_poly.pdbx_strand_id
1 'polypeptide(L)'
;MTPPRPAPSPTRLLSRGDLRLLALALLGEQPRHGYELIQHVSELFARAYTPSAGTMYPLLASFEQAGWVLGEDDAGRRRFHITDAGRAELLARRDEVKAAQHRAWHRARDIAKADMPPALRDALRQFKGALVRHHGRWVDGEAEQVANYLLRATALLNGQPATPPDSSTPPA
;
A
#
# COMPACT_ATOMS: atom_id res chain seq x y z
N MET A 1 19.34 30.05 12.47
CA MET A 1 18.36 29.01 12.86
C MET A 1 17.33 28.89 11.75
N THR A 2 17.48 27.90 10.87
CA THR A 2 16.50 27.63 9.80
C THR A 2 15.32 26.88 10.40
N PRO A 3 14.07 27.33 10.25
CA PRO A 3 12.93 26.62 10.80
C PRO A 3 12.79 25.23 10.13
N PRO A 4 12.28 24.22 10.86
CA PRO A 4 12.02 22.90 10.29
C PRO A 4 10.99 23.02 9.16
N ARG A 5 11.26 22.34 8.05
CA ARG A 5 10.39 22.28 6.87
C ARG A 5 9.00 21.75 7.31
N PRO A 6 7.89 22.44 6.99
CA PRO A 6 6.57 21.98 7.39
C PRO A 6 6.28 20.60 6.79
N ALA A 7 5.67 19.73 7.57
CA ALA A 7 5.18 18.44 7.09
C ALA A 7 4.22 18.69 5.90
N PRO A 8 4.31 17.89 4.82
CA PRO A 8 3.41 18.06 3.68
C PRO A 8 1.95 17.97 4.14
N SER A 9 1.12 18.92 3.74
CA SER A 9 -0.31 18.94 4.09
C SER A 9 -0.99 17.65 3.63
N PRO A 10 -1.84 17.00 4.46
CA PRO A 10 -2.45 15.70 4.14
C PRO A 10 -3.28 15.72 2.84
N THR A 11 -3.80 16.89 2.47
CA THR A 11 -4.57 17.14 1.23
C THR A 11 -3.76 16.93 -0.05
N ARG A 12 -2.42 16.88 0.03
CA ARG A 12 -1.53 16.66 -1.13
C ARG A 12 -1.08 15.21 -1.28
N LEU A 13 -1.48 14.32 -0.37
CA LEU A 13 -1.08 12.91 -0.37
C LEU A 13 -1.88 12.08 -1.38
N LEU A 14 -3.16 12.39 -1.56
CA LEU A 14 -4.05 11.73 -2.52
C LEU A 14 -4.95 12.75 -3.22
N SER A 15 -4.96 12.73 -4.56
CA SER A 15 -5.89 13.58 -5.30
C SER A 15 -7.33 13.05 -5.18
N ARG A 16 -8.32 13.94 -5.26
CA ARG A 16 -9.74 13.54 -5.23
C ARG A 16 -10.09 12.59 -6.38
N GLY A 17 -9.44 12.74 -7.53
CA GLY A 17 -9.58 11.86 -8.68
C GLY A 17 -9.03 10.46 -8.42
N ASP A 18 -7.84 10.37 -7.81
CA ASP A 18 -7.25 9.08 -7.42
C ASP A 18 -8.12 8.37 -6.39
N LEU A 19 -8.62 9.07 -5.37
CA LEU A 19 -9.53 8.48 -4.38
C LEU A 19 -10.79 7.91 -5.04
N ARG A 20 -11.38 8.64 -6.00
CA ARG A 20 -12.55 8.16 -6.75
C ARG A 20 -12.23 6.85 -7.49
N LEU A 21 -11.14 6.80 -8.23
CA LEU A 21 -10.75 5.62 -9.00
C LEU A 21 -10.43 4.43 -8.10
N LEU A 22 -9.69 4.66 -7.01
CA LEU A 22 -9.32 3.62 -6.05
C LEU A 22 -10.54 3.07 -5.31
N ALA A 23 -11.46 3.93 -4.84
CA ALA A 23 -12.66 3.49 -4.13
C ALA A 23 -13.57 2.64 -5.03
N LEU A 24 -13.77 3.05 -6.29
CA LEU A 24 -14.56 2.26 -7.24
C LEU A 24 -13.86 0.93 -7.56
N ALA A 25 -12.53 0.93 -7.72
CA ALA A 25 -11.77 -0.29 -7.99
C ALA A 25 -11.88 -1.29 -6.83
N LEU A 26 -11.79 -0.83 -5.58
CA LEU A 26 -11.96 -1.68 -4.39
C LEU A 26 -13.36 -2.30 -4.29
N LEU A 27 -14.40 -1.60 -4.74
CA LEU A 27 -15.77 -2.13 -4.88
C LEU A 27 -15.90 -3.08 -6.07
N GLY A 28 -15.06 -2.91 -7.09
CA GLY A 28 -14.92 -3.80 -8.24
C GLY A 28 -14.45 -5.21 -7.86
N GLU A 29 -13.57 -5.29 -6.87
CA GLU A 29 -13.02 -6.53 -6.32
C GLU A 29 -14.06 -7.30 -5.49
N GLN A 30 -14.71 -6.63 -4.54
CA GLN A 30 -15.74 -7.22 -3.70
C GLN A 30 -16.65 -6.14 -3.09
N PRO A 31 -17.89 -6.49 -2.70
CA PRO A 31 -18.75 -5.59 -1.93
C PRO A 31 -18.13 -5.22 -0.58
N ARG A 32 -18.26 -3.95 -0.17
CA ARG A 32 -17.62 -3.41 1.03
C ARG A 32 -18.52 -2.38 1.72
N HIS A 33 -18.32 -2.22 3.03
CA HIS A 33 -18.88 -1.10 3.78
C HIS A 33 -18.05 0.18 3.56
N GLY A 34 -18.67 1.34 3.75
CA GLY A 34 -17.98 2.63 3.60
C GLY A 34 -16.76 2.78 4.54
N TYR A 35 -16.83 2.25 5.76
CA TYR A 35 -15.70 2.27 6.69
C TYR A 35 -14.56 1.34 6.25
N GLU A 36 -14.87 0.19 5.64
CA GLU A 36 -13.87 -0.74 5.13
C GLU A 36 -13.08 -0.10 4.00
N LEU A 37 -13.76 0.64 3.11
CA LEU A 37 -13.08 1.43 2.08
C LEU A 37 -12.13 2.47 2.68
N ILE A 38 -12.52 3.12 3.77
CA ILE A 38 -11.64 4.07 4.48
C ILE A 38 -10.39 3.35 5.02
N GLN A 39 -10.57 2.18 5.65
CA GLN A 39 -9.45 1.39 6.18
C GLN A 39 -8.53 0.88 5.06
N HIS A 40 -9.09 0.28 4.01
CA HIS A 40 -8.31 -0.22 2.88
C HIS A 40 -7.53 0.90 2.18
N VAL A 41 -8.15 2.06 1.96
CA VAL A 41 -7.42 3.21 1.42
C VAL A 41 -6.33 3.64 2.41
N SER A 42 -6.59 3.67 3.72
CA SER A 42 -5.57 3.99 4.72
C SER A 42 -4.35 3.06 4.63
N GLU A 43 -4.59 1.76 4.53
CA GLU A 43 -3.57 0.73 4.39
C GLU A 43 -2.74 0.89 3.12
N LEU A 44 -3.39 1.24 1.99
CA LEU A 44 -2.68 1.54 0.74
C LEU A 44 -1.67 2.68 0.89
N PHE A 45 -1.84 3.58 1.86
CA PHE A 45 -0.93 4.69 2.16
C PHE A 45 -0.10 4.47 3.43
N ALA A 46 0.09 3.22 3.86
CA ALA A 46 0.82 2.89 5.09
C ALA A 46 0.32 3.69 6.31
N ARG A 47 -1.00 3.95 6.36
CA ARG A 47 -1.70 4.73 7.38
C ARG A 47 -1.32 6.21 7.49
N ALA A 48 -0.43 6.72 6.64
CA ALA A 48 -0.06 8.13 6.63
C ALA A 48 -1.10 9.03 5.96
N TYR A 49 -2.03 8.45 5.22
CA TYR A 49 -3.23 9.12 4.76
C TYR A 49 -4.45 8.25 5.05
N THR A 50 -5.47 8.83 5.67
CA THR A 50 -6.77 8.16 5.87
C THR A 50 -7.85 9.09 5.35
N PRO A 51 -8.65 8.69 4.34
CA PRO A 51 -9.77 9.52 3.89
C PRO A 51 -10.80 9.63 5.00
N SER A 52 -11.32 10.84 5.22
CA SER A 52 -12.36 11.05 6.22
C SER A 52 -13.70 10.49 5.76
N ALA A 53 -14.59 10.20 6.72
CA ALA A 53 -16.00 9.90 6.43
C ALA A 53 -16.64 10.99 5.55
N GLY A 54 -16.36 12.26 5.83
CA GLY A 54 -16.82 13.41 5.04
C GLY A 54 -16.27 13.47 3.60
N THR A 55 -15.28 12.66 3.25
CA THR A 55 -14.80 12.52 1.87
C THR A 55 -15.34 11.24 1.22
N MET A 56 -15.36 10.14 1.96
CA MET A 56 -15.77 8.83 1.45
C MET A 56 -17.28 8.73 1.21
N TYR A 57 -18.12 9.12 2.16
CA TYR A 57 -19.56 8.94 2.02
C TYR A 57 -20.19 9.82 0.93
N PRO A 58 -19.80 11.10 0.76
CA PRO A 58 -20.25 11.87 -0.39
C PRO A 58 -19.77 11.29 -1.74
N LEU A 59 -18.59 10.68 -1.77
CA LEU A 59 -18.10 9.98 -2.95
C LEU A 59 -18.98 8.76 -3.26
N LEU A 60 -19.31 7.94 -2.26
CA LEU A 60 -20.20 6.79 -2.42
C LEU A 60 -21.60 7.20 -2.90
N ALA A 61 -22.18 8.25 -2.30
CA ALA A 61 -23.44 8.80 -2.76
C ALA A 61 -23.38 9.24 -4.23
N SER A 62 -22.26 9.83 -4.67
CA SER A 62 -22.07 10.19 -6.09
C SER A 62 -21.97 8.98 -7.01
N PHE A 63 -21.51 7.82 -6.53
CA PHE A 63 -21.50 6.59 -7.32
C PHE A 63 -22.89 6.00 -7.46
N GLU A 64 -23.71 6.06 -6.42
CA GLU A 64 -25.11 5.63 -6.51
C GLU A 64 -25.92 6.52 -7.44
N GLN A 65 -25.74 7.84 -7.36
CA GLN A 65 -26.37 8.79 -8.28
C GLN A 65 -25.97 8.54 -9.74
N ALA A 66 -24.72 8.11 -9.98
CA ALA A 66 -24.24 7.73 -11.30
C ALA A 66 -24.66 6.30 -11.72
N GLY A 67 -25.33 5.54 -10.84
CA GLY A 67 -25.71 4.15 -11.08
C GLY A 67 -24.54 3.17 -11.10
N TRP A 68 -23.35 3.57 -10.64
CA TRP A 68 -22.14 2.73 -10.65
C TRP A 68 -22.07 1.77 -9.47
N VAL A 69 -22.77 2.10 -8.39
CA VAL A 69 -22.79 1.35 -7.15
C VAL A 69 -24.22 1.30 -6.63
N LEU A 70 -24.59 0.19 -5.99
CA LEU A 70 -25.84 0.00 -5.27
C LEU A 70 -25.56 -0.18 -3.79
N GLY A 71 -26.34 0.51 -2.96
CA GLY A 71 -26.41 0.28 -1.53
C GLY A 71 -27.44 -0.74 -1.11
N GLU A 72 -27.01 -1.70 -0.31
CA GLU A 72 -27.92 -2.64 0.37
C GLU A 72 -27.78 -2.47 1.89
N ASP A 73 -28.88 -2.66 2.61
CA ASP A 73 -28.86 -2.72 4.07
C ASP A 73 -28.36 -4.11 4.49
N ASP A 74 -27.34 -4.12 5.32
CA ASP A 74 -26.71 -5.31 5.88
C ASP A 74 -26.59 -5.10 7.39
N ALA A 75 -27.56 -5.65 8.13
CA ALA A 75 -27.65 -5.57 9.59
C ALA A 75 -27.53 -4.13 10.14
N GLY A 76 -28.23 -3.18 9.51
CA GLY A 76 -28.23 -1.77 9.94
C GLY A 76 -26.98 -0.99 9.51
N ARG A 77 -26.14 -1.56 8.64
CA ARG A 77 -25.05 -0.87 7.97
C ARG A 77 -25.22 -0.98 6.47
N ARG A 78 -24.80 0.06 5.74
CA ARG A 78 -24.86 0.02 4.29
C ARG A 78 -23.65 -0.68 3.68
N ARG A 79 -23.91 -1.76 2.96
CA ARG A 79 -22.94 -2.47 2.12
C ARG A 79 -23.09 -1.98 0.68
N PHE A 80 -21.97 -1.68 0.03
CA PHE A 80 -21.94 -1.13 -1.32
C PHE A 80 -21.47 -2.19 -2.31
N HIS A 81 -22.21 -2.34 -3.40
CA HIS A 81 -21.99 -3.31 -4.46
C HIS A 81 -21.76 -2.58 -5.78
N ILE A 82 -20.73 -2.96 -6.54
CA ILE A 82 -20.56 -2.40 -7.88
C ILE A 82 -21.63 -2.95 -8.84
N THR A 83 -22.18 -2.08 -9.68
CA THR A 83 -23.13 -2.47 -10.74
C THR A 83 -22.41 -2.81 -12.04
N ASP A 84 -23.12 -3.33 -13.04
CA ASP A 84 -22.57 -3.53 -14.38
C ASP A 84 -22.12 -2.22 -15.03
N ALA A 85 -22.85 -1.12 -14.80
CA ALA A 85 -22.46 0.21 -15.25
C ALA A 85 -21.15 0.67 -14.56
N GLY A 86 -20.99 0.41 -13.27
CA GLY A 86 -19.75 0.69 -12.55
C GLY A 86 -18.57 -0.14 -13.03
N ARG A 87 -18.79 -1.42 -13.37
CA ARG A 87 -17.77 -2.29 -13.96
C ARG A 87 -17.36 -1.81 -15.35
N ALA A 88 -18.31 -1.36 -16.17
CA ALA A 88 -18.03 -0.77 -17.47
C ALA A 88 -17.20 0.52 -17.34
N GLU A 89 -17.52 1.37 -16.36
CA GLU A 89 -16.73 2.58 -16.08
C GLU A 89 -15.28 2.25 -15.65
N LEU A 90 -15.10 1.26 -14.77
CA LEU A 90 -13.76 0.79 -14.39
C LEU A 90 -12.97 0.27 -15.58
N LEU A 91 -13.63 -0.48 -16.48
CA LEU A 91 -12.99 -1.01 -17.66
C LEU A 91 -12.59 0.12 -18.63
N ALA A 92 -13.46 1.11 -18.81
CA ALA A 92 -13.19 2.28 -19.65
C ALA A 92 -12.01 3.11 -19.13
N ARG A 93 -11.85 3.19 -17.80
CA ARG A 93 -10.77 3.95 -17.14
C ARG A 93 -9.64 3.09 -16.59
N ARG A 94 -9.48 1.86 -17.07
CA ARG A 94 -8.50 0.90 -16.51
C ARG A 94 -7.08 1.49 -16.39
N ASP A 95 -6.67 2.30 -17.35
CA ASP A 95 -5.31 2.85 -17.40
C ASP A 95 -5.15 4.00 -16.40
N GLU A 96 -6.20 4.79 -16.18
CA GLU A 96 -6.25 5.79 -15.11
C GLU A 96 -6.24 5.12 -13.72
N VAL A 97 -7.00 4.03 -13.55
CA VAL A 97 -7.03 3.24 -12.31
C VAL A 97 -5.63 2.69 -12.00
N LYS A 98 -4.97 2.05 -12.98
CA LYS A 98 -3.58 1.57 -12.83
C LYS A 98 -2.63 2.71 -12.48
N ALA A 99 -2.77 3.86 -13.11
CA ALA A 99 -1.94 5.02 -12.81
C ALA A 99 -2.18 5.54 -11.39
N ALA A 100 -3.44 5.55 -10.92
CA ALA A 100 -3.80 5.93 -9.56
C ALA A 100 -3.23 4.95 -8.52
N GLN A 101 -3.34 3.64 -8.77
CA GLN A 101 -2.73 2.59 -7.94
C GLN A 101 -1.20 2.73 -7.88
N HIS A 102 -0.55 2.96 -9.02
CA HIS A 102 0.90 3.16 -9.08
C HIS A 102 1.32 4.41 -8.29
N ARG A 103 0.59 5.53 -8.43
CA ARG A 103 0.82 6.74 -7.62
C ARG A 103 0.66 6.44 -6.12
N ALA A 104 -0.40 5.74 -5.73
CA ALA A 104 -0.63 5.36 -4.34
C ALA A 104 0.54 4.54 -3.78
N TRP A 105 0.98 3.53 -4.52
CA TRP A 105 2.12 2.68 -4.15
C TRP A 105 3.42 3.46 -3.98
N HIS A 106 3.78 4.34 -4.93
CA HIS A 106 4.98 5.18 -4.81
C HIS A 106 4.91 6.09 -3.59
N ARG A 107 3.75 6.68 -3.31
CA ARG A 107 3.56 7.55 -2.13
C ARG A 107 3.69 6.78 -0.82
N ALA A 108 3.07 5.62 -0.71
CA ALA A 108 3.20 4.75 0.46
C ALA A 108 4.67 4.38 0.71
N ARG A 109 5.41 4.07 -0.36
CA ARG A 109 6.84 3.78 -0.27
C ARG A 109 7.67 4.98 0.20
N ASP A 110 7.36 6.19 -0.28
CA ASP A 110 8.07 7.41 0.11
C ASP A 110 7.84 7.75 1.58
N ILE A 111 6.61 7.57 2.06
CA ILE A 111 6.22 7.71 3.47
C ILE A 111 6.99 6.69 4.33
N ALA A 112 6.94 5.41 3.97
CA ALA A 112 7.63 4.36 4.70
C ALA A 112 9.14 4.60 4.79
N LYS A 113 9.75 5.19 3.75
CA LYS A 113 11.17 5.61 3.77
C LYS A 113 11.42 6.82 4.66
N ALA A 114 10.49 7.77 4.71
CA ALA A 114 10.61 8.96 5.55
C ALA A 114 10.58 8.58 7.03
N ASP A 115 9.64 7.74 7.43
CA ASP A 115 9.42 7.30 8.82
C ASP A 115 10.41 6.23 9.28
N MET A 116 11.25 5.72 8.37
CA MET A 116 12.25 4.70 8.67
C MET A 116 13.24 5.16 9.76
N PRO A 117 13.56 4.33 10.77
CA PRO A 117 14.59 4.64 11.75
C PRO A 117 15.96 4.90 11.09
N PRO A 118 16.78 5.84 11.59
CA PRO A 118 18.10 6.16 11.02
C PRO A 118 18.99 4.94 10.79
N ALA A 119 19.07 4.05 11.79
CA ALA A 119 19.86 2.83 11.71
C ALA A 119 19.47 1.94 10.51
N LEU A 120 18.17 1.75 10.28
CA LEU A 120 17.66 0.96 9.15
C LEU A 120 17.90 1.66 7.81
N ARG A 121 17.71 2.99 7.77
CA ARG A 121 17.97 3.80 6.58
C ARG A 121 19.44 3.73 6.15
N ASP A 122 20.36 3.81 7.10
CA ASP A 122 21.79 3.75 6.85
C ASP A 122 22.23 2.34 6.45
N ALA A 123 21.71 1.30 7.09
CA ALA A 123 21.95 -0.10 6.69
C ALA A 123 21.51 -0.36 5.24
N LEU A 124 20.29 0.07 4.85
CA LEU A 124 19.82 -0.06 3.47
C LEU A 124 20.67 0.74 2.48
N ARG A 125 21.15 1.93 2.87
CA ARG A 125 22.06 2.74 2.03
C ARG A 125 23.37 1.99 1.80
N GLN A 126 23.98 1.45 2.86
CA GLN A 126 25.21 0.67 2.77
C GLN A 126 25.02 -0.59 1.91
N PHE A 127 23.94 -1.34 2.15
CA PHE A 127 23.60 -2.54 1.37
C PHE A 127 23.43 -2.24 -0.12
N LYS A 128 22.64 -1.22 -0.48
CA LYS A 128 22.47 -0.80 -1.89
C LYS A 128 23.79 -0.37 -2.52
N GLY A 129 24.63 0.35 -1.79
CA GLY A 129 25.96 0.75 -2.25
C GLY A 129 26.87 -0.45 -2.51
N ALA A 130 26.84 -1.46 -1.63
CA ALA A 130 27.57 -2.71 -1.83
C ALA A 130 27.06 -3.47 -3.05
N LEU A 131 25.73 -3.56 -3.23
CA LEU A 131 25.14 -4.24 -4.39
C LEU A 131 25.54 -3.60 -5.72
N VAL A 132 25.55 -2.26 -5.81
CA VAL A 132 25.99 -1.56 -7.03
C VAL A 132 27.47 -1.83 -7.32
N ARG A 133 28.33 -1.88 -6.29
CA ARG A 133 29.76 -2.18 -6.45
C ARG A 133 30.05 -3.67 -6.68
N HIS A 134 29.13 -4.55 -6.32
CA HIS A 134 29.28 -6.00 -6.51
C HIS A 134 29.25 -6.39 -8.00
N HIS A 135 28.62 -5.56 -8.85
CA HIS A 135 28.56 -5.76 -10.30
C HIS A 135 28.06 -7.16 -10.73
N GLY A 136 27.27 -7.83 -9.89
CA GLY A 136 26.72 -9.17 -10.17
C GLY A 136 27.75 -10.30 -10.09
N ARG A 137 28.89 -10.09 -9.43
CA ARG A 137 29.94 -11.10 -9.25
C ARG A 137 29.63 -11.97 -8.04
N TRP A 138 28.60 -12.80 -8.15
CA TRP A 138 28.17 -13.69 -7.09
C TRP A 138 29.07 -14.92 -7.00
N VAL A 139 29.47 -15.28 -5.78
CA VAL A 139 30.09 -16.57 -5.49
C VAL A 139 29.00 -17.59 -5.11
N ASP A 140 29.25 -18.89 -5.33
CA ASP A 140 28.30 -19.96 -5.00
C ASP A 140 27.80 -19.84 -3.55
N GLY A 141 26.48 -19.80 -3.36
CA GLY A 141 25.84 -19.68 -2.05
C GLY A 141 25.73 -18.26 -1.48
N GLU A 142 26.43 -17.27 -2.05
CA GLU A 142 26.42 -15.88 -1.56
C GLU A 142 25.03 -15.25 -1.71
N ALA A 143 24.40 -15.43 -2.88
CA ALA A 143 23.09 -14.88 -3.18
C ALA A 143 22.00 -15.47 -2.26
N GLU A 144 22.04 -16.79 -2.05
CA GLU A 144 21.12 -17.51 -1.15
C GLU A 144 21.27 -17.03 0.29
N GLN A 145 22.51 -16.82 0.75
CA GLN A 145 22.79 -16.34 2.10
C GLN A 145 22.28 -14.91 2.32
N VAL A 146 22.55 -14.00 1.37
CA VAL A 146 22.04 -12.62 1.41
C VAL A 146 20.51 -12.59 1.39
N ALA A 147 19.87 -13.39 0.52
CA ALA A 147 18.42 -13.51 0.47
C ALA A 147 17.84 -14.00 1.81
N ASN A 148 18.49 -14.95 2.47
CA ASN A 148 18.06 -15.46 3.78
C ASN A 148 18.06 -14.36 4.85
N TYR A 149 19.10 -13.53 4.92
CA TYR A 149 19.13 -12.39 5.85
C TYR A 149 17.99 -11.39 5.60
N LEU A 150 17.68 -11.09 4.33
CA LEU A 150 16.57 -10.20 3.98
C LEU A 150 15.21 -10.79 4.36
N LEU A 151 14.98 -12.07 4.07
CA LEU A 151 13.74 -12.76 4.43
C LEU A 151 13.53 -12.81 5.95
N ARG A 152 14.60 -13.04 6.74
CA ARG A 152 14.53 -12.97 8.20
C ARG A 152 14.18 -11.56 8.70
N ALA A 153 14.79 -10.54 8.11
CA ALA A 153 14.44 -9.16 8.44
C ALA A 153 12.97 -8.85 8.11
N THR A 154 12.45 -9.36 6.99
CA THR A 154 11.01 -9.26 6.64
C THR A 154 10.11 -9.97 7.65
N ALA A 155 10.45 -11.18 8.09
CA ALA A 155 9.70 -11.90 9.11
C ALA A 155 9.60 -11.10 10.42
N LEU A 156 10.71 -10.50 10.85
CA LEU A 156 10.76 -9.64 12.04
C LEU A 156 9.86 -8.40 11.91
N LEU A 157 9.84 -7.75 10.74
CA LEU A 157 8.94 -6.61 10.47
C LEU A 157 7.45 -7.01 10.50
N ASN A 158 7.14 -8.25 10.13
CA ASN A 158 5.79 -8.81 10.18
C ASN A 158 5.40 -9.35 11.57
N GLY A 159 6.27 -9.20 12.58
CA GLY A 159 6.02 -9.71 13.94
C GLY A 159 6.07 -11.24 14.05
N GLN A 160 6.63 -11.93 13.07
CA GLN A 160 6.81 -13.39 13.10
C GLN A 160 8.11 -13.74 13.83
N PRO A 161 8.14 -14.81 14.64
CA PRO A 161 9.38 -15.26 15.27
C PRO A 161 10.37 -15.63 14.17
N ALA A 162 11.59 -15.07 14.24
CA ALA A 162 12.67 -15.48 13.36
C ALA A 162 12.96 -16.95 13.66
N THR A 163 12.50 -17.86 12.79
CA THR A 163 12.78 -19.29 12.94
C THR A 163 14.30 -19.46 12.94
N PRO A 164 14.92 -19.98 14.02
CA PRO A 164 16.34 -20.26 14.00
C PRO A 164 16.63 -21.30 12.91
N PRO A 165 17.81 -21.26 12.26
CA PRO A 165 18.16 -22.32 11.33
C PRO A 165 18.17 -23.65 12.08
N ASP A 166 17.64 -24.69 11.44
CA ASP A 166 17.84 -26.07 11.88
C ASP A 166 19.35 -26.29 12.10
N SER A 167 19.73 -26.44 13.36
CA SER A 167 21.07 -26.83 13.78
C SER A 167 21.24 -28.33 13.62
N SER A 168 21.15 -28.83 12.39
CA SER A 168 21.29 -30.25 12.11
C SER A 168 21.94 -30.47 10.75
N THR A 169 23.28 -30.44 10.73
CA THR A 169 24.16 -31.48 10.16
C THR A 169 25.62 -31.05 10.41
N PRO A 170 26.39 -31.72 11.30
CA PRO A 170 27.85 -31.58 11.32
C PRO A 170 28.45 -32.31 10.10
N PRO A 171 29.57 -31.82 9.52
CA PRO A 171 30.27 -32.57 8.49
C PRO A 171 30.90 -33.84 9.09
N ALA A 172 30.75 -34.95 8.38
CA ALA A 172 31.52 -36.18 8.58
C ALA A 172 32.88 -36.09 7.87
#